data_AF-R2XQQ5-F1
#
_entry.id   AF-R2XQQ5-F1
#
_cell.length_a   1.000
_cell.length_b   1.000
_cell.length_c   1.000
_cell.angle_alpha   90.00
_cell.angle_beta   90.00
_cell.angle_gamma   90.00
#
_symmetry.space_group_name_H-M   'P 1'
#
loop_
_entity.id
_entity.type
_entity.pdbx_description
1 polymer ?
#
loop_
_entity_poly.entity_id
_entity_poly.type
_entity_poly.pdbx_seq_one_letter_code
_entity_poly.pdbx_strand_id
1 'polypeptide(L)'
;MISAPETFTFLSKNQIDRIKKMKKDNSAKVSLEEIDCLVANEEEAFFIMQRLHSGEDKGRGTKAWNPKEQEIFQLRTNKKTNSSIAKIISDKYEEYFKEDVRDKMAYTNINRLFNNIEVRDAIGFDKKNPDTFTKERMEIIRVVIVKINEMSKIEKFSISREFNKRKRIEEVLLPIIDGINQEPSSDNIDENSKSNIEESTKDTNEDFTKSNNQNPNQSGQATSPDESNDEKNKEGTSITESSPSQTPTKPFKPKPKTNLNPIDQTIYDSMKPSKCKDLLKEIQFIKIKDYPYATGYLLRATIESLINEFLLSNLHGNESSFSKYIITNDKKIKIQYAENKIDDISNRKKILDLKQYLKKNKVFEERSLRHLDKLADFIDELNLSIHWVDKAVSINTIDTHWTNSSFFIEYLIQNI
;
A
#
# COMPACT_ATOMS: atom_id res chain seq x y z
N MET A 1 34.90 10.96 -9.25
CA MET A 1 34.34 10.58 -7.93
C MET A 1 33.35 11.64 -7.47
N ILE A 2 32.38 11.29 -6.63
CA ILE A 2 31.41 12.25 -6.06
C ILE A 2 32.04 13.16 -4.99
N SER A 3 33.25 12.85 -4.53
CA SER A 3 34.10 13.69 -3.67
C SER A 3 34.31 15.14 -4.15
N ALA A 4 34.13 15.41 -5.46
CA ALA A 4 34.09 16.74 -6.08
C ALA A 4 32.78 16.91 -6.90
N PRO A 5 31.63 17.26 -6.28
CA PRO A 5 30.33 17.25 -6.95
C PRO A 5 30.19 18.31 -8.06
N GLU A 6 31.05 19.33 -8.07
CA GLU A 6 30.95 20.49 -8.96
C GLU A 6 31.49 20.20 -10.38
N THR A 7 32.12 19.03 -10.60
CA THR A 7 32.55 18.58 -11.93
C THR A 7 31.42 17.92 -12.74
N PHE A 8 30.25 17.69 -12.15
CA PHE A 8 29.12 17.01 -12.80
C PHE A 8 28.08 18.02 -13.29
N THR A 9 28.14 18.33 -14.58
CA THR A 9 27.23 19.29 -15.25
C THR A 9 25.74 18.94 -15.19
N PHE A 10 25.40 17.69 -14.87
CA PHE A 10 24.02 17.24 -14.68
C PHE A 10 23.46 17.43 -13.25
N LEU A 11 24.29 17.82 -12.28
CA LEU A 11 23.84 18.07 -10.91
C LEU A 11 23.38 19.52 -10.75
N SER A 12 22.14 19.69 -10.27
CA SER A 12 21.65 21.02 -9.85
C SER A 12 22.39 21.51 -8.60
N LYS A 13 22.43 22.84 -8.42
CA LYS A 13 23.04 23.49 -7.25
C LYS A 13 22.56 22.89 -5.91
N ASN A 14 21.26 22.63 -5.79
CA ASN A 14 20.66 22.02 -4.61
C ASN A 14 21.13 20.57 -4.33
N GLN A 15 21.55 19.83 -5.36
CA GLN A 15 22.15 18.49 -5.20
C GLN A 15 23.63 18.60 -4.82
N ILE A 16 24.37 19.51 -5.47
CA ILE A 16 25.77 19.83 -5.15
C ILE A 16 25.92 20.23 -3.67
N ASP A 17 25.08 21.15 -3.20
CA ASP A 17 25.14 21.67 -1.83
C ASP A 17 24.68 20.62 -0.80
N ARG A 18 23.78 19.68 -1.17
CA ARG A 18 23.47 18.49 -0.36
C ARG A 18 24.68 17.57 -0.21
N ILE A 19 25.41 17.28 -1.29
CA ILE A 19 26.61 16.43 -1.25
C ILE A 19 27.71 17.10 -0.40
N LYS A 20 27.93 18.41 -0.57
CA LYS A 20 28.83 19.20 0.29
C LYS A 20 28.44 19.10 1.77
N LYS A 21 27.15 19.19 2.11
CA LYS A 21 26.67 19.03 3.48
C LYS A 21 26.87 17.61 4.02
N MET A 22 26.57 16.56 3.25
CA MET A 22 26.83 15.17 3.65
C MET A 22 28.31 14.91 3.95
N LYS A 23 29.22 15.48 3.13
CA LYS A 23 30.68 15.42 3.34
C LYS A 23 31.13 16.11 4.65
N LYS A 24 30.40 17.13 5.11
CA LYS A 24 30.67 17.83 6.37
C LYS A 24 30.10 17.09 7.59
N ASP A 25 28.87 16.57 7.47
CA ASP A 25 28.11 16.08 8.62
C ASP A 25 28.35 14.59 8.94
N ASN A 26 28.87 13.79 7.99
CA ASN A 26 29.03 12.32 8.15
C ASN A 26 30.38 11.76 7.63
N SER A 27 31.45 12.56 7.65
CA SER A 27 32.78 12.21 7.11
C SER A 27 33.39 10.89 7.61
N ALA A 28 32.99 10.41 8.79
CA ALA A 28 33.47 9.14 9.38
C ALA A 28 32.53 7.93 9.19
N LYS A 29 31.41 8.08 8.45
CA LYS A 29 30.39 7.02 8.27
C LYS A 29 30.06 6.66 6.83
N VAL A 30 30.42 7.49 5.85
CA VAL A 30 30.14 7.26 4.43
C VAL A 30 31.36 7.66 3.61
N SER A 31 31.97 6.70 2.90
CA SER A 31 32.94 7.03 1.86
C SER A 31 32.23 7.73 0.69
N LEU A 32 32.82 8.81 0.19
CA LEU A 32 32.37 9.49 -1.05
C LEU A 32 33.35 9.26 -2.21
N GLU A 33 34.32 8.38 -1.99
CA GLU A 33 35.33 7.94 -2.94
C GLU A 33 34.87 6.63 -3.60
N GLU A 34 34.28 5.73 -2.80
CA GLU A 34 33.62 4.50 -3.22
C GLU A 34 32.11 4.60 -2.90
N ILE A 35 31.27 4.59 -3.93
CA ILE A 35 29.81 4.58 -3.82
C ILE A 35 29.28 3.49 -4.74
N ASP A 36 28.57 2.51 -4.17
CA ASP A 36 27.95 1.42 -4.91
C ASP A 36 26.80 1.94 -5.78
N CYS A 37 27.07 2.14 -7.06
CA CYS A 37 26.06 2.50 -8.05
C CYS A 37 25.41 1.24 -8.64
N LEU A 38 24.12 1.06 -8.40
CA LEU A 38 23.32 0.07 -9.13
C LEU A 38 23.18 0.51 -10.60
N VAL A 39 23.89 -0.19 -11.49
CA VAL A 39 23.72 -0.04 -12.95
C VAL A 39 22.45 -0.80 -13.35
N ALA A 40 21.54 -0.10 -14.01
CA ALA A 40 20.22 -0.59 -14.41
C ALA A 40 19.82 -0.01 -15.77
N ASN A 41 19.00 -0.73 -16.53
CA ASN A 41 18.38 -0.22 -17.75
C ASN A 41 17.20 0.74 -17.45
N GLU A 42 16.60 1.38 -18.46
CA GLU A 42 15.52 2.36 -18.25
C GLU A 42 14.27 1.76 -17.58
N GLU A 43 13.89 0.53 -17.93
CA GLU A 43 12.72 -0.15 -17.36
C GLU A 43 12.96 -0.57 -15.90
N GLU A 44 14.15 -1.12 -15.61
CA GLU A 44 14.61 -1.43 -14.26
C GLU A 44 14.70 -0.16 -13.40
N ALA A 45 15.27 0.92 -13.93
CA ALA A 45 15.37 2.20 -13.23
C ALA A 45 13.98 2.76 -12.91
N PHE A 46 13.02 2.72 -13.85
CA PHE A 46 11.64 3.10 -13.57
C PHE A 46 10.97 2.19 -12.54
N PHE A 47 11.18 0.87 -12.58
CA PHE A 47 10.66 -0.06 -11.58
C PHE A 47 11.22 0.24 -10.16
N ILE A 48 12.53 0.47 -10.05
CA ILE A 48 13.20 0.83 -8.79
C ILE A 48 12.69 2.17 -8.27
N MET A 49 12.62 3.21 -9.13
CA MET A 49 12.06 4.51 -8.77
C MET A 49 10.59 4.42 -8.35
N GLN A 50 9.78 3.62 -9.04
CA GLN A 50 8.38 3.40 -8.67
C GLN A 50 8.27 2.80 -7.28
N ARG A 51 9.09 1.79 -6.97
CA ARG A 51 9.10 1.06 -5.69
C ARG A 51 9.66 1.88 -4.52
N LEU A 52 10.64 2.75 -4.76
CA LEU A 52 11.18 3.66 -3.75
C LEU A 52 10.18 4.76 -3.35
N HIS A 53 9.36 5.21 -4.31
CA HIS A 53 8.59 6.45 -4.18
C HIS A 53 7.06 6.31 -4.22
N SER A 54 6.51 5.09 -4.26
CA SER A 54 5.08 4.78 -4.33
C SER A 54 4.23 5.20 -3.11
N GLY A 55 4.76 6.08 -2.24
CA GLY A 55 4.23 6.52 -0.94
C GLY A 55 5.16 6.09 0.20
N GLU A 56 4.64 6.04 1.42
CA GLU A 56 5.08 5.06 2.43
C GLU A 56 4.47 3.69 2.03
N ASP A 57 4.94 3.19 0.89
CA ASP A 57 4.14 3.01 -0.32
C ASP A 57 2.61 3.00 -0.22
N LYS A 58 2.01 1.90 -0.65
CA LYS A 58 0.76 1.35 -0.16
C LYS A 58 1.10 0.45 1.06
N GLY A 59 2.16 0.80 1.82
CA GLY A 59 2.75 0.01 2.92
C GLY A 59 4.29 -0.27 2.90
N ARG A 60 5.16 0.35 2.08
CA ARG A 60 6.60 -0.05 1.94
C ARG A 60 7.67 1.02 1.64
N GLY A 61 7.47 1.88 0.64
CA GLY A 61 8.48 2.77 0.04
C GLY A 61 9.07 3.82 1.00
N THR A 62 10.34 4.20 0.81
CA THR A 62 11.11 4.98 1.79
C THR A 62 11.03 6.50 1.62
N LYS A 63 10.54 7.02 0.48
CA LYS A 63 10.31 8.45 0.26
C LYS A 63 9.14 8.65 -0.69
N ALA A 64 7.94 8.92 -0.17
CA ALA A 64 6.78 9.26 -0.99
C ALA A 64 7.08 10.34 -2.05
N TRP A 65 6.58 10.15 -3.28
CA TRP A 65 6.55 11.22 -4.29
C TRP A 65 5.79 12.45 -3.75
N ASN A 66 6.32 13.65 -3.98
CA ASN A 66 5.45 14.84 -3.99
C ASN A 66 4.65 14.90 -5.31
N PRO A 67 3.50 15.61 -5.37
CA PRO A 67 2.62 15.58 -6.55
C PRO A 67 3.28 15.99 -7.89
N LYS A 68 4.25 16.92 -7.92
CA LYS A 68 5.00 17.28 -9.14
C LYS A 68 5.93 16.14 -9.57
N GLU A 69 6.58 15.45 -8.63
CA GLU A 69 7.40 14.27 -8.93
C GLU A 69 6.55 13.07 -9.41
N GLN A 70 5.42 12.80 -8.75
CA GLN A 70 4.51 11.71 -9.13
C GLN A 70 4.01 11.85 -10.57
N GLU A 71 3.66 13.08 -10.96
CA GLU A 71 3.23 13.36 -12.32
C GLU A 71 4.38 13.27 -13.34
N ILE A 72 5.57 13.81 -13.02
CA ILE A 72 6.77 13.64 -13.87
C ILE A 72 7.08 12.16 -14.11
N PHE A 73 6.95 11.32 -13.07
CA PHE A 73 7.13 9.88 -13.19
C PHE A 73 6.08 9.23 -14.11
N GLN A 74 4.80 9.63 -13.98
CA GLN A 74 3.73 9.15 -14.86
C GLN A 74 3.93 9.58 -16.32
N LEU A 75 4.37 10.81 -16.58
CA LEU A 75 4.65 11.31 -17.93
C LEU A 75 5.83 10.58 -18.60
N ARG A 76 6.87 10.24 -17.84
CA ARG A 76 8.03 9.48 -18.35
C ARG A 76 7.70 8.01 -18.63
N THR A 77 6.93 7.36 -17.75
CA THR A 77 6.56 5.94 -17.89
C THR A 77 5.42 5.71 -18.87
N ASN A 78 4.47 6.64 -19.01
CA ASN A 78 3.28 6.47 -19.84
C ASN A 78 3.25 7.50 -20.98
N LYS A 79 3.75 7.11 -22.16
CA LYS A 79 3.78 7.91 -23.41
C LYS A 79 2.40 8.35 -23.97
N LYS A 80 1.32 8.14 -23.23
CA LYS A 80 -0.07 8.54 -23.55
C LYS A 80 -0.67 9.54 -22.54
N THR A 81 0.05 9.90 -21.48
CA THR A 81 -0.45 10.82 -20.44
C THR A 81 -0.25 12.27 -20.86
N ASN A 82 -1.33 13.04 -20.94
CA ASN A 82 -1.26 14.48 -21.16
C ASN A 82 -0.93 15.21 -19.84
N SER A 83 0.07 16.09 -19.84
CA SER A 83 0.45 16.94 -18.70
C SER A 83 -0.76 17.60 -18.03
N SER A 84 -0.77 17.71 -16.69
CA SER A 84 -1.79 18.42 -15.94
C SER A 84 -1.66 19.93 -16.14
N ILE A 85 -2.73 20.66 -15.81
CA ILE A 85 -2.67 22.12 -15.83
C ILE A 85 -1.66 22.64 -14.79
N ALA A 86 -1.54 21.98 -13.62
CA ALA A 86 -0.58 22.36 -12.59
C ALA A 86 0.87 22.12 -13.00
N LYS A 87 1.15 21.14 -13.87
CA LYS A 87 2.48 20.94 -14.43
C LYS A 87 2.85 22.07 -15.39
N ILE A 88 1.96 22.37 -16.34
CA ILE A 88 2.15 23.45 -17.32
C ILE A 88 2.32 24.80 -16.60
N ILE A 89 1.44 25.10 -15.64
CA ILE A 89 1.52 26.29 -14.78
C ILE A 89 2.84 26.31 -14.00
N SER A 90 3.23 25.23 -13.34
CA SER A 90 4.47 25.20 -12.55
C SER A 90 5.72 25.41 -13.41
N ASP A 91 5.78 24.77 -14.58
CA ASP A 91 6.89 24.93 -15.51
C ASP A 91 6.96 26.35 -16.08
N LYS A 92 5.81 26.93 -16.49
CA LYS A 92 5.75 28.30 -17.04
C LYS A 92 5.99 29.38 -15.98
N TYR A 93 5.62 29.15 -14.73
CA TYR A 93 5.92 30.06 -13.62
C TYR A 93 7.43 30.07 -13.32
N GLU A 94 8.05 28.88 -13.31
CA GLU A 94 9.50 28.68 -13.15
C GLU A 94 10.28 29.27 -14.36
N GLU A 95 9.71 29.18 -15.57
CA GLU A 95 10.23 29.79 -16.81
C GLU A 95 10.23 31.33 -16.76
N TYR A 96 9.10 31.96 -16.42
CA TYR A 96 8.96 33.43 -16.50
C TYR A 96 9.41 34.20 -15.26
N PHE A 97 9.20 33.65 -14.06
CA PHE A 97 9.47 34.35 -12.79
C PHE A 97 10.72 33.85 -12.05
N LYS A 98 11.27 32.69 -12.43
CA LYS A 98 12.38 32.01 -11.73
C LYS A 98 12.08 31.64 -10.27
N GLU A 99 10.79 31.56 -9.93
CA GLU A 99 10.24 31.15 -8.64
C GLU A 99 9.49 29.82 -8.80
N ASP A 100 9.38 29.00 -7.74
CA ASP A 100 8.46 27.85 -7.77
C ASP A 100 7.09 28.27 -7.22
N VAL A 101 6.05 28.19 -8.06
CA VAL A 101 4.65 28.46 -7.66
C VAL A 101 4.19 27.62 -6.45
N ARG A 102 4.82 26.46 -6.21
CA ARG A 102 4.53 25.58 -5.07
C ARG A 102 4.85 26.22 -3.71
N ASP A 103 5.76 27.19 -3.66
CA ASP A 103 6.08 27.94 -2.44
C ASP A 103 4.94 28.88 -2.04
N LYS A 104 4.07 29.25 -2.99
CA LYS A 104 2.88 30.09 -2.78
C LYS A 104 1.59 29.28 -2.66
N MET A 105 1.46 28.15 -3.36
CA MET A 105 0.26 27.31 -3.26
C MET A 105 0.56 25.82 -3.51
N ALA A 106 0.01 24.95 -2.67
CA ALA A 106 0.12 23.50 -2.83
C ALA A 106 -0.34 23.04 -4.23
N TYR A 107 0.46 22.20 -4.89
CA TYR A 107 0.26 21.75 -6.28
C TYR A 107 -1.13 21.17 -6.57
N THR A 108 -1.72 20.45 -5.60
CA THR A 108 -3.08 19.90 -5.71
C THR A 108 -4.19 20.96 -5.65
N ASN A 109 -3.94 22.12 -5.03
CA ASN A 109 -4.84 23.27 -5.07
C ASN A 109 -4.71 24.04 -6.39
N ILE A 110 -3.48 24.20 -6.92
CA ILE A 110 -3.27 24.75 -8.28
C ILE A 110 -4.05 23.91 -9.30
N ASN A 111 -3.94 22.58 -9.24
CA ASN A 111 -4.69 21.69 -10.13
C ASN A 111 -6.22 21.73 -9.86
N ARG A 112 -6.66 21.91 -8.61
CA ARG A 112 -8.09 22.02 -8.27
C ARG A 112 -8.72 23.28 -8.87
N LEU A 113 -8.07 24.43 -8.71
CA LEU A 113 -8.57 25.73 -9.14
C LEU A 113 -8.51 25.87 -10.66
N PHE A 114 -7.32 25.77 -11.25
CA PHE A 114 -7.11 26.09 -12.67
C PHE A 114 -7.47 24.94 -13.64
N ASN A 115 -7.95 23.79 -13.16
CA ASN A 115 -8.50 22.73 -14.03
C ASN A 115 -10.04 22.82 -14.21
N ASN A 116 -10.72 23.74 -13.49
CA ASN A 116 -12.05 24.21 -13.87
C ASN A 116 -12.01 24.80 -15.31
N ILE A 117 -13.08 24.71 -16.10
CA ILE A 117 -13.06 25.14 -17.51
C ILE A 117 -13.38 26.62 -17.64
N GLU A 118 -14.40 27.08 -16.93
CA GLU A 118 -14.86 28.46 -16.88
C GLU A 118 -13.72 29.42 -16.45
N VAL A 119 -12.94 29.03 -15.44
CA VAL A 119 -11.74 29.74 -14.94
C VAL A 119 -10.58 29.71 -15.95
N ARG A 120 -10.39 28.62 -16.72
CA ARG A 120 -9.38 28.63 -17.78
C ARG A 120 -9.78 29.57 -18.91
N ASP A 121 -11.04 29.54 -19.30
CA ASP A 121 -11.55 30.32 -20.42
C ASP A 121 -11.50 31.83 -20.08
N ALA A 122 -11.79 32.21 -18.82
CA ALA A 122 -11.64 33.58 -18.30
C ALA A 122 -10.18 34.10 -18.26
N ILE A 123 -9.18 33.21 -18.14
CA ILE A 123 -7.75 33.57 -18.24
C ILE A 123 -7.21 33.35 -19.68
N GLY A 124 -7.97 32.64 -20.52
CA GLY A 124 -7.65 32.33 -21.92
C GLY A 124 -6.74 31.11 -22.14
N PHE A 125 -6.61 30.18 -21.18
CA PHE A 125 -5.74 29.00 -21.30
C PHE A 125 -6.40 27.82 -22.03
N ASP A 126 -5.80 27.35 -23.13
CA ASP A 126 -6.08 26.02 -23.67
C ASP A 126 -5.01 25.02 -23.24
N LYS A 127 -5.42 24.00 -22.48
CA LYS A 127 -4.57 22.90 -22.05
C LYS A 127 -3.91 22.14 -23.22
N LYS A 128 -4.49 22.16 -24.43
CA LYS A 128 -3.93 21.53 -25.63
C LYS A 128 -2.92 22.41 -26.37
N ASN A 129 -2.88 23.71 -26.08
CA ASN A 129 -2.01 24.67 -26.74
C ASN A 129 -1.11 25.39 -25.71
N PRO A 130 0.12 24.90 -25.48
CA PRO A 130 1.07 25.47 -24.51
C PRO A 130 1.41 26.94 -24.75
N ASP A 131 1.26 27.46 -25.98
CA ASP A 131 1.55 28.86 -26.31
C ASP A 131 0.51 29.83 -25.73
N THR A 132 -0.65 29.32 -25.29
CA THR A 132 -1.65 30.13 -24.57
C THR A 132 -1.22 30.52 -23.15
N PHE A 133 -0.15 29.93 -22.61
CA PHE A 133 0.41 30.23 -21.29
C PHE A 133 1.46 31.35 -21.40
N THR A 134 1.03 32.53 -21.81
CA THR A 134 1.89 33.71 -21.93
C THR A 134 2.21 34.32 -20.55
N LYS A 135 3.24 35.19 -20.47
CA LYS A 135 3.68 35.78 -19.19
C LYS A 135 2.56 36.59 -18.51
N GLU A 136 1.78 37.31 -19.28
CA GLU A 136 0.68 38.18 -18.80
C GLU A 136 -0.40 37.35 -18.12
N ARG A 137 -0.77 36.21 -18.72
CA ARG A 137 -1.75 35.27 -18.17
C ARG A 137 -1.22 34.50 -16.95
N MET A 138 0.09 34.25 -16.91
CA MET A 138 0.77 33.71 -15.73
C MET A 138 0.85 34.73 -14.58
N GLU A 139 0.80 36.04 -14.85
CA GLU A 139 0.63 37.08 -13.82
C GLU A 139 -0.80 37.10 -13.26
N ILE A 140 -1.84 36.86 -14.07
CA ILE A 140 -3.21 36.68 -13.56
C ILE A 140 -3.25 35.52 -12.54
N ILE A 141 -2.57 34.39 -12.82
CA ILE A 141 -2.41 33.31 -11.83
C ILE A 141 -1.70 33.80 -10.57
N ARG A 142 -0.63 34.60 -10.69
CA ARG A 142 0.14 35.13 -9.55
C ARG A 142 -0.75 35.98 -8.64
N VAL A 143 -1.52 36.90 -9.18
CA VAL A 143 -2.46 37.76 -8.42
C VAL A 143 -3.62 36.96 -7.82
N VAL A 144 -4.21 36.01 -8.58
CA VAL A 144 -5.29 35.13 -8.06
C VAL A 144 -4.80 34.28 -6.89
N ILE A 145 -3.58 33.72 -6.96
CA ILE A 145 -2.98 32.94 -5.85
C ILE A 145 -2.78 33.81 -4.59
N VAL A 146 -2.34 35.07 -4.74
CA VAL A 146 -2.19 36.00 -3.61
C VAL A 146 -3.56 36.30 -2.98
N LYS A 147 -4.54 36.77 -3.76
CA LYS A 147 -5.88 37.12 -3.26
C LYS A 147 -6.57 35.93 -2.55
N ILE A 148 -6.48 34.70 -3.10
CA ILE A 148 -7.03 33.48 -2.45
C ILE A 148 -6.31 33.13 -1.14
N ASN A 149 -4.99 33.28 -1.09
CA ASN A 149 -4.22 33.03 0.14
C ASN A 149 -4.51 34.06 1.23
N GLU A 150 -4.87 35.29 0.86
CA GLU A 150 -5.29 36.34 1.80
C GLU A 150 -6.70 36.07 2.34
N MET A 151 -7.67 35.78 1.48
CA MET A 151 -9.01 35.35 1.89
C MET A 151 -8.96 34.14 2.85
N SER A 152 -8.16 33.12 2.51
CA SER A 152 -7.97 31.92 3.35
C SER A 152 -7.39 32.24 4.75
N LYS A 153 -6.57 33.28 4.90
CA LYS A 153 -6.06 33.76 6.21
C LYS A 153 -7.12 34.55 6.98
N ILE A 154 -7.84 35.44 6.31
CA ILE A 154 -8.84 36.34 6.91
C ILE A 154 -10.06 35.54 7.39
N GLU A 155 -10.64 34.74 6.50
CA GLU A 155 -11.83 33.92 6.75
C GLU A 155 -11.50 32.57 7.43
N LYS A 156 -10.21 32.24 7.55
CA LYS A 156 -9.67 31.04 8.22
C LYS A 156 -10.16 29.70 7.65
N PHE A 157 -10.57 29.67 6.39
CA PHE A 157 -10.94 28.44 5.68
C PHE A 157 -9.71 27.70 5.11
N SER A 158 -9.85 26.40 4.87
CA SER A 158 -8.85 25.60 4.14
C SER A 158 -9.19 25.54 2.65
N ILE A 159 -8.31 26.05 1.80
CA ILE A 159 -8.45 26.13 0.33
C ILE A 159 -8.89 24.78 -0.28
N SER A 160 -8.39 23.64 0.24
CA SER A 160 -8.73 22.31 -0.28
C SER A 160 -10.13 21.82 0.12
N ARG A 161 -10.73 22.37 1.17
CA ARG A 161 -12.11 22.10 1.61
C ARG A 161 -13.10 23.03 0.93
N GLU A 162 -12.79 24.32 0.89
CA GLU A 162 -13.65 25.37 0.32
C GLU A 162 -13.91 25.13 -1.18
N PHE A 163 -12.84 24.96 -1.95
CA PHE A 163 -12.90 24.82 -3.40
C PHE A 163 -13.17 23.39 -3.88
N ASN A 164 -13.86 22.58 -3.07
CA ASN A 164 -14.17 21.18 -3.41
C ASN A 164 -15.39 21.02 -4.33
N LYS A 165 -16.15 22.09 -4.58
CA LYS A 165 -17.26 22.15 -5.54
C LYS A 165 -16.91 23.13 -6.67
N ARG A 166 -17.15 22.75 -7.94
CA ARG A 166 -16.80 23.60 -9.11
C ARG A 166 -17.45 24.99 -9.03
N LYS A 167 -18.76 25.06 -8.79
CA LYS A 167 -19.50 26.32 -8.57
C LYS A 167 -18.84 27.25 -7.56
N ARG A 168 -18.28 26.72 -6.46
CA ARG A 168 -17.60 27.54 -5.44
C ARG A 168 -16.24 28.07 -5.91
N ILE A 169 -15.61 27.43 -6.88
CA ILE A 169 -14.45 27.97 -7.61
C ILE A 169 -14.93 29.10 -8.52
N GLU A 170 -15.97 28.85 -9.35
CA GLU A 170 -16.54 29.84 -10.28
C GLU A 170 -17.00 31.13 -9.54
N GLU A 171 -17.79 30.99 -8.48
CA GLU A 171 -18.33 32.06 -7.62
C GLU A 171 -17.27 33.00 -7.03
N VAL A 172 -16.02 32.53 -6.83
CA VAL A 172 -14.95 33.28 -6.16
C VAL A 172 -13.86 33.71 -7.14
N LEU A 173 -13.46 32.85 -8.07
CA LEU A 173 -12.35 33.14 -8.98
C LEU A 173 -12.77 34.02 -10.15
N LEU A 174 -13.98 33.86 -10.70
CA LEU A 174 -14.42 34.67 -11.84
C LEU A 174 -14.47 36.17 -11.48
N PRO A 175 -15.09 36.61 -10.36
CA PRO A 175 -15.05 38.03 -9.98
C PRO A 175 -13.64 38.58 -9.72
N ILE A 176 -12.72 37.74 -9.25
CA ILE A 176 -11.31 38.14 -9.05
C ILE A 176 -10.61 38.33 -10.41
N ILE A 177 -10.81 37.41 -11.35
CA ILE A 177 -10.22 37.46 -12.71
C ILE A 177 -10.82 38.62 -13.50
N ASP A 178 -12.14 38.80 -13.45
CA ASP A 178 -12.85 39.92 -14.09
C ASP A 178 -12.39 41.27 -13.55
N GLY A 179 -12.13 41.37 -12.23
CA GLY A 179 -11.55 42.57 -11.61
C GLY A 179 -10.12 42.85 -12.10
N ILE A 180 -9.26 41.83 -12.16
CA ILE A 180 -7.89 41.97 -12.70
C ILE A 180 -7.91 42.39 -14.18
N ASN A 181 -8.84 41.86 -14.98
CA ASN A 181 -9.03 42.23 -16.38
C ASN A 181 -9.62 43.64 -16.58
N GLN A 182 -10.12 44.28 -15.51
CA GLN A 182 -10.67 45.65 -15.52
C GLN A 182 -9.72 46.69 -14.89
N GLU A 183 -8.73 46.27 -14.10
CA GLU A 183 -7.68 47.14 -13.56
C GLU A 183 -6.57 47.33 -14.60
N PRO A 184 -6.43 48.52 -15.25
CA PRO A 184 -5.29 48.77 -16.13
C PRO A 184 -4.00 48.79 -15.32
N SER A 185 -2.97 48.09 -15.81
CA SER A 185 -1.71 47.85 -15.11
C SER A 185 -1.04 49.11 -14.57
N SER A 186 -0.85 49.17 -13.26
CA SER A 186 0.07 50.09 -12.57
C SER A 186 1.20 49.30 -11.89
N ASP A 187 2.44 49.67 -12.21
CA ASP A 187 3.63 48.99 -11.68
C ASP A 187 3.96 49.38 -10.22
N ASN A 188 4.80 48.55 -9.61
CA ASN A 188 5.48 48.71 -8.31
C ASN A 188 4.64 48.38 -7.06
N ILE A 189 4.95 47.24 -6.45
CA ILE A 189 4.80 47.04 -5.00
C ILE A 189 6.19 47.23 -4.40
N ASP A 190 6.38 48.31 -3.64
CA ASP A 190 7.68 48.73 -3.12
C ASP A 190 8.11 47.90 -1.88
N GLU A 191 9.37 47.46 -1.84
CA GLU A 191 9.94 46.80 -0.65
C GLU A 191 10.34 47.82 0.44
N ASN A 192 9.38 48.53 1.06
CA ASN A 192 9.65 49.16 2.37
C ASN A 192 8.39 49.56 3.17
N SER A 193 8.12 48.82 4.25
CA SER A 193 7.44 49.31 5.47
C SER A 193 7.64 48.33 6.63
N LYS A 194 8.75 48.50 7.36
CA LYS A 194 8.93 47.95 8.72
C LYS A 194 8.54 49.00 9.77
N SER A 195 8.46 48.55 11.03
CA SER A 195 8.24 49.34 12.26
C SER A 195 6.80 49.82 12.49
N ASN A 196 6.22 49.82 13.70
CA ASN A 196 6.49 49.15 14.99
C ASN A 196 5.08 48.80 15.60
N ILE A 197 4.83 48.16 16.75
CA ILE A 197 5.39 48.21 18.12
C ILE A 197 5.12 46.86 18.87
N GLU A 198 5.97 46.58 19.86
CA GLU A 198 5.87 45.74 21.09
C GLU A 198 4.47 45.30 21.62
N GLU A 199 4.31 44.32 22.53
CA GLU A 199 5.12 43.17 23.02
C GLU A 199 4.25 42.32 23.99
N SER A 200 4.67 41.09 24.32
CA SER A 200 4.19 40.22 25.43
C SER A 200 2.84 39.49 25.19
N THR A 201 2.55 38.33 25.78
CA THR A 201 3.28 37.50 26.78
C THR A 201 3.35 36.00 26.41
N LYS A 202 4.49 35.37 26.73
CA LYS A 202 4.72 34.00 27.26
C LYS A 202 3.91 32.75 26.79
N ASP A 203 4.67 31.68 26.56
CA ASP A 203 4.46 30.28 26.93
C ASP A 203 3.05 29.67 26.70
N THR A 204 2.91 28.62 25.87
CA THR A 204 3.29 27.25 26.27
C THR A 204 3.43 26.34 25.04
N ASN A 205 4.35 25.37 25.06
CA ASN A 205 4.41 24.29 24.07
C ASN A 205 3.31 23.25 24.37
N GLU A 206 2.50 22.85 23.39
CA GLU A 206 2.12 21.44 23.31
C GLU A 206 1.71 20.94 21.91
N ASP A 207 1.99 19.65 21.72
CA ASP A 207 1.95 18.82 20.53
C ASP A 207 0.57 18.73 19.84
N PHE A 208 0.51 18.95 18.53
CA PHE A 208 -0.69 18.72 17.71
C PHE A 208 -0.61 17.40 16.94
N THR A 209 -0.92 16.33 17.66
CA THR A 209 -1.16 14.99 17.09
C THR A 209 -2.26 15.01 16.02
N LYS A 210 -1.97 14.46 14.83
CA LYS A 210 -2.94 14.36 13.73
C LYS A 210 -3.75 13.07 13.80
N SER A 211 -4.86 13.11 14.53
CA SER A 211 -5.94 12.14 14.36
C SER A 211 -6.49 12.18 12.93
N ASN A 212 -6.72 11.00 12.35
CA ASN A 212 -7.06 10.82 10.94
C ASN A 212 -8.34 9.97 10.79
N ASN A 213 -9.21 10.35 9.85
CA ASN A 213 -10.28 9.51 9.27
C ASN A 213 -10.55 10.05 7.85
N GLN A 214 -10.48 9.23 6.79
CA GLN A 214 -11.53 8.29 6.33
C GLN A 214 -12.84 9.02 5.99
N ASN A 215 -13.51 8.79 4.85
CA ASN A 215 -13.49 7.69 3.86
C ASN A 215 -13.91 8.29 2.46
N PRO A 216 -14.44 7.60 1.41
CA PRO A 216 -14.62 6.16 1.10
C PRO A 216 -14.28 5.68 -0.36
N ASN A 217 -14.27 4.35 -0.53
CA ASN A 217 -14.71 3.49 -1.68
C ASN A 217 -14.39 3.77 -3.17
N GLN A 218 -14.00 2.67 -3.87
CA GLN A 218 -14.45 2.12 -5.18
C GLN A 218 -13.24 1.40 -5.85
N SER A 219 -13.19 0.10 -6.18
CA SER A 219 -14.08 -0.92 -6.80
C SER A 219 -13.86 -1.12 -8.31
N GLY A 220 -13.48 -2.33 -8.75
CA GLY A 220 -13.38 -2.71 -10.18
C GLY A 220 -12.85 -4.14 -10.42
N GLN A 221 -13.56 -4.92 -11.24
CA GLN A 221 -13.16 -6.22 -11.82
C GLN A 221 -12.72 -5.97 -13.30
N ALA A 222 -12.28 -6.89 -14.17
CA ALA A 222 -12.10 -8.37 -14.23
C ALA A 222 -10.86 -8.65 -15.16
N THR A 223 -10.52 -9.82 -15.75
CA THR A 223 -11.11 -11.18 -15.91
C THR A 223 -9.99 -12.21 -16.19
N SER A 224 -10.29 -13.51 -16.14
CA SER A 224 -9.54 -14.64 -16.75
C SER A 224 -10.17 -15.01 -18.13
N PRO A 225 -9.95 -16.17 -18.80
CA PRO A 225 -9.10 -17.36 -18.54
C PRO A 225 -8.24 -17.74 -19.80
N ASP A 226 -7.69 -18.94 -20.09
CA ASP A 226 -7.50 -20.26 -19.42
C ASP A 226 -6.13 -20.84 -19.92
N GLU A 227 -5.75 -22.13 -20.11
CA GLU A 227 -6.33 -23.49 -20.04
C GLU A 227 -5.21 -24.55 -19.87
N SER A 228 -5.55 -25.77 -19.39
CA SER A 228 -5.04 -27.15 -19.73
C SER A 228 -3.50 -27.47 -19.84
N ASN A 229 -2.97 -28.73 -19.76
CA ASN A 229 -3.43 -30.05 -19.30
C ASN A 229 -2.23 -31.01 -18.99
N ASP A 230 -2.49 -32.34 -18.86
CA ASP A 230 -1.57 -33.51 -18.93
C ASP A 230 -0.83 -34.02 -17.68
N GLU A 231 -1.64 -34.56 -16.76
CA GLU A 231 -1.72 -36.00 -16.45
C GLU A 231 -0.59 -36.97 -16.95
N LYS A 232 0.05 -37.73 -16.03
CA LYS A 232 0.02 -39.22 -15.95
C LYS A 232 0.98 -39.87 -14.91
N ASN A 233 0.43 -40.82 -14.13
CA ASN A 233 0.89 -42.21 -13.81
C ASN A 233 2.35 -42.50 -13.36
N LYS A 234 2.66 -43.51 -12.51
CA LYS A 234 1.87 -44.54 -11.78
C LYS A 234 2.75 -45.23 -10.72
N GLU A 235 2.14 -45.83 -9.69
CA GLU A 235 2.61 -46.99 -8.85
C GLU A 235 4.02 -46.91 -8.18
N GLY A 236 4.31 -47.43 -6.97
CA GLY A 236 3.89 -48.63 -6.23
C GLY A 236 5.17 -49.47 -5.94
N THR A 237 5.43 -50.14 -4.80
CA THR A 237 4.58 -50.60 -3.68
C THR A 237 5.48 -51.01 -2.47
N SER A 238 4.93 -51.02 -1.24
CA SER A 238 5.35 -51.71 0.03
C SER A 238 6.84 -51.98 0.35
N ILE A 239 7.41 -51.45 1.46
CA ILE A 239 7.32 -51.92 2.87
C ILE A 239 8.02 -53.27 3.15
N THR A 240 9.06 -53.25 4.00
CA THR A 240 9.27 -54.23 5.09
C THR A 240 10.22 -53.67 6.16
N GLU A 241 10.09 -54.12 7.40
CA GLU A 241 10.79 -53.58 8.58
C GLU A 241 12.00 -54.43 9.00
N SER A 242 13.01 -53.83 9.62
CA SER A 242 13.82 -54.49 10.66
C SER A 242 14.74 -53.52 11.43
N SER A 243 14.94 -53.85 12.70
CA SER A 243 15.89 -53.28 13.68
C SER A 243 16.03 -54.35 14.77
N PRO A 244 17.19 -54.53 15.44
CA PRO A 244 17.94 -53.43 16.07
C PRO A 244 19.48 -53.54 16.09
N SER A 245 20.16 -52.45 16.45
CA SER A 245 21.03 -52.40 17.65
C SER A 245 21.57 -50.98 17.86
N GLN A 246 21.96 -50.64 19.09
CA GLN A 246 22.38 -49.29 19.48
C GLN A 246 23.91 -49.18 19.53
N THR A 247 24.46 -48.18 18.83
CA THR A 247 25.80 -47.63 19.09
C THR A 247 25.65 -46.16 19.48
N PRO A 248 26.55 -45.59 20.32
CA PRO A 248 26.38 -44.24 20.84
C PRO A 248 26.48 -43.21 19.73
N THR A 249 25.34 -42.69 19.30
CA THR A 249 25.23 -41.72 18.22
C THR A 249 25.79 -40.37 18.65
N LYS A 250 26.68 -39.81 17.82
CA LYS A 250 27.13 -38.41 17.91
C LYS A 250 25.90 -37.50 18.02
N PRO A 251 25.94 -36.40 18.80
CA PRO A 251 24.77 -35.57 19.09
C PRO A 251 24.04 -35.21 17.80
N PHE A 252 22.80 -35.69 17.69
CA PHE A 252 22.01 -35.63 16.47
C PHE A 252 21.62 -34.18 16.19
N LYS A 253 22.47 -33.46 15.45
CA LYS A 253 22.07 -32.22 14.78
C LYS A 253 20.95 -32.61 13.83
N PRO A 254 19.69 -32.20 14.07
CA PRO A 254 18.59 -32.63 13.22
C PRO A 254 18.86 -32.15 11.80
N LYS A 255 18.78 -33.06 10.82
CA LYS A 255 18.84 -32.67 9.40
C LYS A 255 17.74 -31.61 9.20
N PRO A 256 18.08 -30.37 8.81
CA PRO A 256 17.09 -29.29 8.82
C PRO A 256 15.99 -29.63 7.82
N LYS A 257 14.73 -29.71 8.28
CA LYS A 257 13.56 -30.12 7.49
C LYS A 257 13.52 -29.36 6.16
N THR A 258 13.31 -30.06 5.05
CA THR A 258 13.11 -29.44 3.72
C THR A 258 11.65 -29.10 3.46
N ASN A 259 10.74 -29.79 4.13
CA ASN A 259 9.29 -29.78 3.93
C ASN A 259 8.60 -29.65 5.29
N LEU A 260 7.33 -29.27 5.28
CA LEU A 260 6.46 -29.38 6.45
C LEU A 260 6.19 -30.86 6.79
N ASN A 261 5.77 -31.14 8.03
CA ASN A 261 5.26 -32.47 8.38
C ASN A 261 4.05 -32.82 7.49
N PRO A 262 3.92 -34.06 6.98
CA PRO A 262 2.70 -34.46 6.30
C PRO A 262 1.52 -34.50 7.28
N ILE A 263 0.31 -34.39 6.73
CA ILE A 263 -0.94 -34.74 7.42
C ILE A 263 -1.11 -36.26 7.38
N ASP A 264 -1.97 -36.83 8.23
CA ASP A 264 -2.35 -38.24 8.12
C ASP A 264 -2.81 -38.56 6.68
N GLN A 265 -2.08 -39.50 6.05
CA GLN A 265 -2.28 -39.87 4.65
C GLN A 265 -3.68 -40.47 4.41
N THR A 266 -4.27 -41.16 5.40
CA THR A 266 -5.63 -41.73 5.28
C THR A 266 -6.70 -40.64 5.24
N ILE A 267 -6.51 -39.57 6.02
CA ILE A 267 -7.36 -38.38 6.02
C ILE A 267 -7.23 -37.66 4.68
N TYR A 268 -6.02 -37.40 4.20
CA TYR A 268 -5.78 -36.78 2.89
C TYR A 268 -6.37 -37.62 1.74
N ASP A 269 -6.18 -38.95 1.73
CA ASP A 269 -6.66 -39.81 0.64
C ASP A 269 -8.18 -39.89 0.57
N SER A 270 -8.87 -39.85 1.73
CA SER A 270 -10.34 -39.79 1.79
C SER A 270 -10.97 -38.58 1.10
N MET A 271 -10.21 -37.48 0.93
CA MET A 271 -10.71 -36.26 0.29
C MET A 271 -11.08 -36.49 -1.18
N LYS A 272 -12.23 -35.95 -1.59
CA LYS A 272 -12.61 -35.84 -3.00
C LYS A 272 -11.68 -34.84 -3.73
N PRO A 273 -11.43 -35.00 -5.04
CA PRO A 273 -10.73 -34.01 -5.85
C PRO A 273 -11.37 -32.63 -5.68
N SER A 274 -10.56 -31.66 -5.25
CA SER A 274 -11.02 -30.34 -4.82
C SER A 274 -9.82 -29.42 -4.64
N LYS A 275 -10.04 -28.10 -4.80
CA LYS A 275 -9.03 -27.07 -4.54
C LYS A 275 -8.36 -27.22 -3.17
N CYS A 276 -9.11 -27.67 -2.16
CA CYS A 276 -8.57 -27.94 -0.83
C CYS A 276 -7.57 -29.11 -0.83
N LYS A 277 -7.86 -30.22 -1.55
CA LYS A 277 -6.92 -31.33 -1.71
C LYS A 277 -5.66 -30.91 -2.50
N ASP A 278 -5.82 -30.06 -3.51
CA ASP A 278 -4.69 -29.56 -4.31
C ASP A 278 -3.75 -28.65 -3.51
N LEU A 279 -4.30 -27.68 -2.75
CA LEU A 279 -3.53 -26.83 -1.84
C LEU A 279 -2.83 -27.65 -0.74
N LEU A 280 -3.53 -28.65 -0.18
CA LEU A 280 -2.97 -29.58 0.80
C LEU A 280 -1.84 -30.45 0.24
N LYS A 281 -1.89 -30.81 -1.05
CA LYS A 281 -0.79 -31.47 -1.74
C LYS A 281 0.40 -30.53 -1.86
N GLU A 282 0.18 -29.35 -2.43
CA GLU A 282 1.23 -28.36 -2.70
C GLU A 282 2.01 -27.99 -1.41
N ILE A 283 1.31 -27.77 -0.29
CA ILE A 283 1.94 -27.35 0.97
C ILE A 283 2.78 -28.43 1.66
N GLN A 284 2.50 -29.71 1.39
CA GLN A 284 3.30 -30.81 1.92
C GLN A 284 4.57 -31.03 1.06
N PHE A 285 4.50 -30.79 -0.25
CA PHE A 285 5.63 -30.98 -1.16
C PHE A 285 6.53 -29.73 -1.35
N ILE A 286 6.07 -28.53 -0.98
CA ILE A 286 6.88 -27.30 -1.10
C ILE A 286 8.15 -27.32 -0.25
N LYS A 287 9.27 -26.91 -0.86
CA LYS A 287 10.56 -26.80 -0.18
C LYS A 287 10.63 -25.51 0.64
N ILE A 288 10.33 -25.60 1.93
CA ILE A 288 10.14 -24.44 2.82
C ILE A 288 11.37 -23.51 2.95
N LYS A 289 12.59 -24.05 2.76
CA LYS A 289 13.83 -23.25 2.76
C LYS A 289 14.01 -22.42 1.50
N ASP A 290 13.63 -23.01 0.37
CA ASP A 290 13.86 -22.45 -0.96
C ASP A 290 12.73 -21.42 -1.26
N TYR A 291 11.53 -21.65 -0.71
CA TYR A 291 10.33 -20.87 -0.96
C TYR A 291 9.54 -20.50 0.33
N PRO A 292 10.15 -19.84 1.33
CA PRO A 292 9.49 -19.55 2.62
C PRO A 292 8.27 -18.63 2.46
N TYR A 293 8.36 -17.60 1.63
CA TYR A 293 7.23 -16.68 1.36
C TYR A 293 6.05 -17.39 0.68
N ALA A 294 6.31 -18.25 -0.31
CA ALA A 294 5.27 -19.03 -0.97
C ALA A 294 4.64 -20.03 0.02
N THR A 295 5.45 -20.68 0.87
CA THR A 295 4.93 -21.59 1.92
C THR A 295 4.02 -20.84 2.90
N GLY A 296 4.38 -19.62 3.31
CA GLY A 296 3.53 -18.78 4.17
C GLY A 296 2.21 -18.35 3.50
N TYR A 297 2.26 -17.95 2.23
CA TYR A 297 1.06 -17.64 1.44
C TYR A 297 0.15 -18.87 1.29
N LEU A 298 0.74 -20.01 0.95
CA LEU A 298 0.07 -21.28 0.71
C LEU A 298 -0.57 -21.83 2.00
N LEU A 299 0.08 -21.66 3.16
CA LEU A 299 -0.49 -21.97 4.48
C LEU A 299 -1.77 -21.18 4.75
N ARG A 300 -1.74 -19.86 4.52
CA ARG A 300 -2.93 -19.02 4.62
C ARG A 300 -4.03 -19.48 3.65
N ALA A 301 -3.69 -19.70 2.38
CA ALA A 301 -4.65 -20.09 1.35
C ALA A 301 -5.31 -21.46 1.64
N THR A 302 -4.54 -22.41 2.18
CA THR A 302 -5.01 -23.73 2.61
C THR A 302 -5.99 -23.63 3.77
N ILE A 303 -5.61 -22.92 4.84
CA ILE A 303 -6.47 -22.73 6.03
C ILE A 303 -7.75 -21.96 5.66
N GLU A 304 -7.65 -20.91 4.84
CA GLU A 304 -8.81 -20.14 4.38
C GLU A 304 -9.77 -21.01 3.53
N SER A 305 -9.24 -21.82 2.62
CA SER A 305 -10.07 -22.67 1.76
C SER A 305 -10.77 -23.77 2.56
N LEU A 306 -10.07 -24.47 3.45
CA LEU A 306 -10.66 -25.52 4.31
C LEU A 306 -11.72 -24.95 5.27
N ILE A 307 -11.47 -23.79 5.87
CA ILE A 307 -12.46 -23.11 6.71
C ILE A 307 -13.71 -22.74 5.91
N ASN A 308 -13.54 -22.27 4.67
CA ASN A 308 -14.67 -21.91 3.81
C ASN A 308 -15.48 -23.16 3.42
N GLU A 309 -14.86 -24.25 2.95
CA GLU A 309 -15.60 -25.48 2.59
C GLU A 309 -16.29 -26.11 3.81
N PHE A 310 -15.62 -26.19 4.98
CA PHE A 310 -16.25 -26.70 6.20
C PHE A 310 -17.49 -25.89 6.57
N LEU A 311 -17.39 -24.56 6.53
CA LEU A 311 -18.53 -23.70 6.80
C LEU A 311 -19.63 -23.84 5.73
N LEU A 312 -19.30 -24.03 4.45
CA LEU A 312 -20.30 -24.30 3.41
C LEU A 312 -21.04 -25.63 3.66
N SER A 313 -20.35 -26.71 4.03
CA SER A 313 -20.99 -28.00 4.37
C SER A 313 -21.81 -27.94 5.67
N ASN A 314 -21.43 -27.11 6.65
CA ASN A 314 -21.98 -27.18 8.03
C ASN A 314 -22.84 -25.97 8.48
N LEU A 315 -22.96 -24.89 7.71
CA LEU A 315 -23.79 -23.71 8.06
C LEU A 315 -25.30 -23.95 7.98
N HIS A 316 -25.77 -25.14 7.60
CA HIS A 316 -27.19 -25.46 7.41
C HIS A 316 -28.00 -25.64 8.71
N GLY A 317 -27.42 -25.37 9.89
CA GLY A 317 -28.09 -25.47 11.19
C GLY A 317 -28.05 -24.17 12.00
N ASN A 318 -28.94 -24.04 12.99
CA ASN A 318 -29.02 -22.90 13.93
C ASN A 318 -27.87 -22.91 14.96
N GLU A 319 -26.62 -23.01 14.51
CA GLU A 319 -25.46 -23.00 15.39
C GLU A 319 -25.15 -21.60 15.91
N SER A 320 -25.28 -21.43 17.23
CA SER A 320 -25.16 -20.15 17.93
C SER A 320 -23.86 -19.40 17.60
N SER A 321 -22.76 -20.14 17.43
CA SER A 321 -21.43 -19.60 17.11
C SER A 321 -21.35 -18.95 15.73
N PHE A 322 -22.23 -19.35 14.80
CA PHE A 322 -22.28 -18.85 13.42
C PHE A 322 -23.60 -18.14 13.11
N SER A 323 -24.38 -17.77 14.12
CA SER A 323 -25.72 -17.15 14.01
C SER A 323 -25.84 -15.84 13.21
N LYS A 324 -24.72 -15.29 12.74
CA LYS A 324 -24.65 -14.11 11.84
C LYS A 324 -23.99 -14.41 10.49
N TYR A 325 -23.54 -15.63 10.26
CA TYR A 325 -22.92 -16.06 9.00
C TYR A 325 -24.03 -16.39 8.01
N ILE A 326 -23.88 -15.93 6.77
CA ILE A 326 -24.76 -16.26 5.67
C ILE A 326 -23.96 -16.80 4.49
N ILE A 327 -24.55 -17.76 3.77
CA ILE A 327 -24.07 -18.18 2.45
C ILE A 327 -24.79 -17.31 1.41
N THR A 328 -24.03 -16.56 0.62
CA THR A 328 -24.56 -15.77 -0.50
C THR A 328 -24.72 -16.62 -1.76
N ASN A 329 -25.51 -16.14 -2.73
CA ASN A 329 -25.86 -16.88 -3.96
C ASN A 329 -24.64 -17.34 -4.77
N ASP A 330 -23.50 -16.66 -4.65
CA ASP A 330 -22.20 -17.00 -5.25
C ASP A 330 -21.33 -17.92 -4.36
N LYS A 331 -21.95 -18.64 -3.41
CA LYS A 331 -21.34 -19.55 -2.43
C LYS A 331 -20.24 -18.91 -1.57
N LYS A 332 -20.30 -17.60 -1.31
CA LYS A 332 -19.38 -16.94 -0.37
C LYS A 332 -20.00 -16.86 1.02
N ILE A 333 -19.14 -16.97 2.04
CA ILE A 333 -19.53 -16.84 3.44
C ILE A 333 -19.26 -15.40 3.88
N LYS A 334 -20.33 -14.69 4.27
CA LYS A 334 -20.30 -13.30 4.73
C LYS A 334 -20.98 -13.16 6.10
N ILE A 335 -20.75 -12.06 6.81
CA ILE A 335 -21.43 -11.77 8.08
C ILE A 335 -22.51 -10.71 7.88
N GLN A 336 -23.73 -11.00 8.34
CA GLN A 336 -24.86 -10.06 8.33
C GLN A 336 -25.04 -9.47 9.74
N TYR A 337 -25.02 -8.14 9.83
CA TYR A 337 -25.21 -7.42 11.09
C TYR A 337 -26.65 -6.88 11.24
N ALA A 338 -27.30 -6.60 10.12
CA ALA A 338 -28.69 -6.19 9.96
C ALA A 338 -29.12 -6.53 8.52
N GLU A 339 -30.41 -6.46 8.21
CA GLU A 339 -30.97 -6.81 6.89
C GLU A 339 -30.14 -6.22 5.73
N ASN A 340 -29.85 -4.91 5.80
CA ASN A 340 -29.12 -4.16 4.77
C ASN A 340 -27.60 -4.02 5.02
N LYS A 341 -27.00 -4.77 5.97
CA LYS A 341 -25.55 -4.72 6.22
C LYS A 341 -24.90 -6.10 6.24
N ILE A 342 -24.20 -6.41 5.15
CA ILE A 342 -23.45 -7.64 4.94
C ILE A 342 -21.98 -7.28 4.67
N ASP A 343 -21.06 -7.73 5.52
CA ASP A 343 -19.61 -7.48 5.41
C ASP A 343 -18.85 -8.80 5.17
N ASP A 344 -17.59 -8.70 4.71
CA ASP A 344 -16.68 -9.85 4.61
C ASP A 344 -16.07 -10.24 5.97
N ILE A 345 -15.78 -11.53 6.16
CA ILE A 345 -15.25 -12.08 7.42
C ILE A 345 -13.74 -12.33 7.30
N SER A 346 -12.93 -11.73 8.17
CA SER A 346 -11.49 -12.01 8.23
C SER A 346 -11.22 -13.45 8.70
N ASN A 347 -10.14 -14.05 8.20
CA ASN A 347 -9.75 -15.42 8.59
C ASN A 347 -9.47 -15.52 10.10
N ARG A 348 -8.86 -14.50 10.70
CA ARG A 348 -8.71 -14.41 12.17
C ARG A 348 -10.04 -14.54 12.89
N LYS A 349 -11.11 -13.88 12.42
CA LYS A 349 -12.45 -14.04 13.00
C LYS A 349 -13.02 -15.45 12.76
N LYS A 350 -12.93 -16.00 11.55
CA LYS A 350 -13.42 -17.37 11.26
C LYS A 350 -12.77 -18.42 12.18
N ILE A 351 -11.44 -18.34 12.38
CA ILE A 351 -10.69 -19.25 13.26
C ILE A 351 -11.15 -19.13 14.72
N LEU A 352 -11.39 -17.91 15.22
CA LEU A 352 -11.82 -17.69 16.61
C LEU A 352 -13.29 -18.11 16.84
N ASP A 353 -14.18 -17.87 15.87
CA ASP A 353 -15.57 -18.34 15.94
C ASP A 353 -15.63 -19.89 15.86
N LEU A 354 -14.81 -20.50 15.01
CA LEU A 354 -14.62 -21.97 14.97
C LEU A 354 -14.04 -22.52 16.28
N LYS A 355 -13.05 -21.87 16.88
CA LYS A 355 -12.54 -22.22 18.21
C LYS A 355 -13.67 -22.20 19.26
N GLN A 356 -14.57 -21.21 19.21
CA GLN A 356 -15.72 -21.14 20.12
C GLN A 356 -16.72 -22.28 19.89
N TYR A 357 -17.00 -22.63 18.63
CA TYR A 357 -17.80 -23.81 18.26
C TYR A 357 -17.18 -25.13 18.77
N LEU A 358 -15.89 -25.37 18.50
CA LEU A 358 -15.16 -26.55 18.95
C LEU A 358 -15.12 -26.66 20.48
N LYS A 359 -14.98 -25.54 21.19
CA LYS A 359 -15.05 -25.47 22.66
C LYS A 359 -16.44 -25.81 23.20
N LYS A 360 -17.48 -25.21 22.63
CA LYS A 360 -18.89 -25.46 22.99
C LYS A 360 -19.23 -26.95 22.86
N ASN A 361 -18.83 -27.55 21.74
CA ASN A 361 -19.12 -28.93 21.40
C ASN A 361 -18.08 -29.94 21.95
N LYS A 362 -17.13 -29.48 22.78
CA LYS A 362 -16.09 -30.28 23.47
C LYS A 362 -15.25 -31.17 22.55
N VAL A 363 -15.05 -30.76 21.30
CA VAL A 363 -14.34 -31.54 20.27
C VAL A 363 -12.86 -31.72 20.64
N PHE A 364 -12.27 -30.72 21.30
CA PHE A 364 -10.87 -30.72 21.71
C PHE A 364 -10.70 -30.19 23.14
N GLU A 365 -9.60 -30.59 23.78
CA GLU A 365 -9.18 -30.02 25.06
C GLU A 365 -8.87 -28.51 24.94
N GLU A 366 -9.11 -27.78 26.03
CA GLU A 366 -8.77 -26.35 26.16
C GLU A 366 -7.30 -26.05 25.84
N ARG A 367 -6.40 -27.01 26.05
CA ARG A 367 -4.97 -26.90 25.70
C ARG A 367 -4.78 -26.80 24.18
N SER A 368 -5.35 -27.72 23.41
CA SER A 368 -5.26 -27.73 21.95
C SER A 368 -5.89 -26.46 21.35
N LEU A 369 -7.02 -26.02 21.89
CA LEU A 369 -7.72 -24.82 21.43
C LEU A 369 -6.92 -23.52 21.59
N ARG A 370 -5.91 -23.45 22.49
CA ARG A 370 -4.99 -22.29 22.58
C ARG A 370 -4.06 -22.15 21.38
N HIS A 371 -3.85 -23.21 20.61
CA HIS A 371 -3.08 -23.12 19.37
C HIS A 371 -3.88 -22.41 18.27
N LEU A 372 -5.22 -22.39 18.36
CA LEU A 372 -6.08 -21.63 17.43
C LEU A 372 -6.02 -20.12 17.67
N ASP A 373 -5.82 -19.65 18.90
CA ASP A 373 -5.55 -18.22 19.14
C ASP A 373 -4.26 -17.79 18.42
N LYS A 374 -3.19 -18.57 18.62
CA LYS A 374 -1.89 -18.35 17.98
C LYS A 374 -1.98 -18.47 16.46
N LEU A 375 -2.78 -19.39 15.93
CA LEU A 375 -3.02 -19.52 14.49
C LEU A 375 -3.79 -18.32 13.93
N ALA A 376 -4.79 -17.83 14.67
CA ALA A 376 -5.60 -16.69 14.28
C ALA A 376 -4.77 -15.40 14.21
N ASP A 377 -3.90 -15.16 15.20
CA ASP A 377 -2.93 -14.07 15.19
C ASP A 377 -1.89 -14.24 14.07
N PHE A 378 -1.34 -15.46 13.91
CA PHE A 378 -0.33 -15.76 12.89
C PHE A 378 -0.85 -15.67 11.45
N ILE A 379 -2.14 -15.92 11.22
CA ILE A 379 -2.75 -15.72 9.89
C ILE A 379 -2.84 -14.23 9.55
N ASP A 380 -3.04 -13.35 10.54
CA ASP A 380 -2.90 -11.90 10.36
C ASP A 380 -1.43 -11.48 10.26
N GLU A 381 -0.48 -12.12 10.95
CA GLU A 381 0.96 -11.91 10.70
C GLU A 381 1.39 -12.32 9.29
N LEU A 382 0.88 -13.43 8.76
CA LEU A 382 1.10 -13.88 7.38
C LEU A 382 0.46 -12.92 6.37
N ASN A 383 -0.74 -12.41 6.67
CA ASN A 383 -1.37 -11.33 5.90
C ASN A 383 -0.46 -10.10 5.86
N LEU A 384 0.10 -9.69 7.00
CA LEU A 384 1.07 -8.60 7.10
C LEU A 384 2.41 -8.92 6.39
N SER A 385 2.93 -10.15 6.42
CA SER A 385 4.21 -10.51 5.76
C SER A 385 4.09 -10.58 4.24
N ILE A 386 2.92 -10.97 3.71
CA ILE A 386 2.61 -10.85 2.27
C ILE A 386 2.68 -9.36 1.85
N HIS A 387 2.36 -8.44 2.77
CA HIS A 387 2.36 -7.01 2.52
C HIS A 387 3.67 -6.30 2.93
N TRP A 388 4.47 -6.78 3.88
CA TRP A 388 5.72 -6.17 4.36
C TRP A 388 6.89 -7.17 4.32
N VAL A 389 7.88 -6.91 3.46
CA VAL A 389 9.01 -7.83 3.21
C VAL A 389 9.85 -8.08 4.47
N ASP A 390 10.03 -7.04 5.29
CA ASP A 390 10.85 -7.11 6.51
C ASP A 390 10.17 -7.90 7.65
N LYS A 391 8.87 -8.19 7.53
CA LYS A 391 8.16 -9.17 8.38
C LYS A 391 8.28 -10.59 7.81
N ALA A 392 9.45 -10.97 7.30
CA ALA A 392 9.73 -12.32 6.82
C ALA A 392 9.53 -13.33 7.97
N VAL A 393 8.44 -14.10 7.88
CA VAL A 393 8.13 -15.15 8.86
C VAL A 393 9.21 -16.24 8.79
N SER A 394 9.78 -16.60 9.94
CA SER A 394 10.82 -17.64 9.97
C SER A 394 10.26 -19.02 9.60
N ILE A 395 11.08 -19.83 8.92
CA ILE A 395 10.77 -21.24 8.57
C ILE A 395 10.31 -22.02 9.81
N ASN A 396 10.98 -21.82 10.94
CA ASN A 396 10.64 -22.45 12.22
C ASN A 396 9.26 -22.01 12.72
N THR A 397 8.86 -20.76 12.49
CA THR A 397 7.52 -20.25 12.84
C THR A 397 6.46 -20.94 11.98
N ILE A 398 6.65 -21.04 10.66
CA ILE A 398 5.69 -21.72 9.77
C ILE A 398 5.54 -23.20 10.17
N ASP A 399 6.64 -23.94 10.34
CA ASP A 399 6.63 -25.35 10.78
C ASP A 399 5.99 -25.53 12.17
N THR A 400 6.23 -24.58 13.08
CA THR A 400 5.60 -24.55 14.42
C THR A 400 4.09 -24.34 14.31
N HIS A 401 3.61 -23.39 13.52
CA HIS A 401 2.17 -23.11 13.41
C HIS A 401 1.42 -24.18 12.61
N TRP A 402 2.04 -24.77 11.59
CA TRP A 402 1.50 -25.93 10.88
C TRP A 402 1.38 -27.16 11.80
N THR A 403 2.48 -27.55 12.47
CA THR A 403 2.49 -28.70 13.39
C THR A 403 1.50 -28.52 14.55
N ASN A 404 1.37 -27.28 15.07
CA ASN A 404 0.41 -26.97 16.12
C ASN A 404 -1.05 -26.82 15.64
N SER A 405 -1.31 -26.81 14.33
CA SER A 405 -2.68 -26.71 13.78
C SER A 405 -3.13 -27.94 13.00
N SER A 406 -2.28 -28.96 12.82
CA SER A 406 -2.63 -30.17 12.06
C SER A 406 -3.93 -30.82 12.56
N PHE A 407 -4.11 -30.97 13.88
CA PHE A 407 -5.34 -31.51 14.49
C PHE A 407 -6.64 -30.79 14.05
N PHE A 408 -6.54 -29.49 13.80
CA PHE A 408 -7.67 -28.66 13.36
C PHE A 408 -7.85 -28.73 11.84
N ILE A 409 -6.75 -28.78 11.08
CA ILE A 409 -6.76 -28.98 9.63
C ILE A 409 -7.35 -30.37 9.29
N GLU A 410 -6.92 -31.42 10.00
CA GLU A 410 -7.44 -32.79 9.94
C GLU A 410 -8.94 -32.85 10.26
N TYR A 411 -9.37 -32.16 11.33
CA TYR A 411 -10.79 -32.06 11.66
C TYR A 411 -11.62 -31.35 10.59
N LEU A 412 -11.13 -30.24 10.02
CA LEU A 412 -11.81 -29.59 8.90
C LEU A 412 -11.95 -30.57 7.72
N ILE A 413 -10.87 -31.27 7.34
CA ILE A 413 -10.88 -32.26 6.26
C ILE A 413 -11.90 -33.38 6.51
N GLN A 414 -11.99 -33.90 7.74
CA GLN A 414 -12.93 -34.97 8.11
C GLN A 414 -14.42 -34.55 8.08
N ASN A 415 -14.72 -33.25 7.96
CA ASN A 415 -16.07 -32.69 8.07
C ASN A 415 -16.43 -31.78 6.88
N ILE A 416 -15.86 -32.03 5.69
CA ILE A 416 -16.13 -31.35 4.40
C ILE A 416 -16.88 -32.28 3.44
#